data_AF-A0A3C1SHH5-F1
#
_entry.id   AF-A0A3C1SHH5-F1
#
_cell.length_a   1.000
_cell.length_b   1.000
_cell.length_c   1.000
_cell.angle_alpha   90.00
_cell.angle_beta   90.00
_cell.angle_gamma   90.00
#
_symmetry.space_group_name_H-M   'P 1'
#
loop_
_entity.id
_entity.type
_entity.pdbx_description
1 polymer ?
#
loop_
_entity_poly.entity_id
_entity_poly.type
_entity_poly.pdbx_seq_one_letter_code
_entity_poly.pdbx_strand_id
1 'polypeptide(L)'
;MEDIDLYSKAQLVVAAIRILEYRKNDAPSVEALCEMLNLSSEQGHLLCKKFHDMEIIEVVKCPFGARLFIRNYLKIEEISRDKDTSIQEEIEKFQNSRKDFKQKIESFQAEKAERQKTMFAEIEKKLKRNVEPV
;
A
#
# COMPACT_ATOMS: atom_id res chain seq x y z
N MET A 1 -17.98 -8.25 1.71
CA MET A 1 -17.17 -7.34 0.89
C MET A 1 -16.77 -6.22 1.82
N GLU A 2 -15.47 -5.94 2.00
CA GLU A 2 -15.02 -4.82 2.84
C GLU A 2 -15.75 -3.54 2.43
N ASP A 3 -16.18 -2.73 3.41
CA ASP A 3 -16.75 -1.43 3.12
C ASP A 3 -15.64 -0.57 2.51
N ILE A 4 -15.72 -0.35 1.21
CA ILE A 4 -14.75 0.43 0.45
C ILE A 4 -14.83 1.87 0.97
N ASP A 5 -13.72 2.40 1.47
CA ASP A 5 -13.69 3.75 2.02
C ASP A 5 -14.00 4.83 0.95
N LEU A 6 -14.24 6.06 1.40
CA LEU A 6 -14.60 7.16 0.52
C LEU A 6 -13.49 7.48 -0.50
N TYR A 7 -12.23 7.41 -0.07
CA TYR A 7 -11.06 7.61 -0.91
C TYR A 7 -11.06 6.63 -2.09
N SER A 8 -11.23 5.36 -1.80
CA SER A 8 -11.19 4.27 -2.76
C SER A 8 -12.42 4.31 -3.68
N LYS A 9 -13.59 4.67 -3.15
CA LYS A 9 -14.80 4.96 -3.96
C LYS A 9 -14.54 6.11 -4.94
N ALA A 10 -13.85 7.18 -4.54
CA ALA A 10 -13.53 8.29 -5.43
C ALA A 10 -12.59 7.86 -6.56
N GLN A 11 -11.54 7.08 -6.25
CA GLN A 11 -10.63 6.52 -7.26
C GLN A 11 -11.36 5.64 -8.27
N LEU A 12 -12.24 4.75 -7.79
CA LEU A 12 -13.03 3.88 -8.66
C LEU A 12 -13.95 4.66 -9.60
N VAL A 13 -14.61 5.70 -9.10
CA VAL A 13 -15.46 6.57 -9.93
C VAL A 13 -14.65 7.28 -11.01
N VAL A 14 -13.51 7.89 -10.66
CA VAL A 14 -12.65 8.56 -11.64
C VAL A 14 -12.10 7.58 -12.67
N ALA A 15 -11.67 6.39 -12.25
CA ALA A 15 -11.19 5.36 -13.17
C ALA A 15 -12.30 4.89 -14.13
N ALA A 16 -13.51 4.66 -13.62
CA ALA A 16 -14.64 4.26 -14.44
C ALA A 16 -15.04 5.35 -15.46
N ILE A 17 -15.02 6.63 -15.07
CA ILE A 17 -15.26 7.75 -15.99
C ILE A 17 -14.26 7.69 -17.15
N ARG A 18 -12.94 7.61 -16.87
CA ARG A 18 -11.90 7.54 -17.91
C ARG A 18 -12.10 6.38 -18.88
N ILE A 19 -12.44 5.20 -18.34
CA ILE A 19 -12.66 4.00 -19.16
C ILE A 19 -13.90 4.15 -20.03
N LEU A 20 -14.99 4.70 -19.51
CA LEU A 20 -16.23 4.93 -20.26
C LEU A 20 -16.04 5.99 -21.34
N GLU A 21 -15.34 7.09 -21.02
CA GLU A 21 -14.96 8.12 -21.99
C GLU A 21 -14.17 7.51 -23.15
N TYR A 22 -13.14 6.71 -22.86
CA TYR A 22 -12.33 6.04 -23.88
C TYR A 22 -13.14 5.07 -24.74
N ARG A 23 -14.05 4.28 -24.12
CA ARG A 23 -14.84 3.26 -24.83
C ARG A 23 -15.90 3.85 -25.76
N LYS A 24 -16.55 4.92 -25.36
CA LYS A 24 -17.70 5.50 -26.08
C LYS A 24 -17.36 6.77 -26.85
N ASN A 25 -16.17 7.32 -26.65
CA ASN A 25 -15.75 8.62 -27.16
C ASN A 25 -16.76 9.74 -26.83
N ASP A 26 -17.39 9.64 -25.66
CA ASP A 26 -18.42 10.55 -25.14
C ASP A 26 -18.36 10.57 -23.61
N ALA A 27 -18.75 11.69 -23.01
CA ALA A 27 -18.78 11.86 -21.56
C ALA A 27 -19.80 10.89 -20.95
N PRO A 28 -19.46 10.09 -19.92
CA PRO A 28 -20.35 9.08 -19.38
C PRO A 28 -21.55 9.70 -18.66
N SER A 29 -22.66 8.98 -18.66
CA SER A 29 -23.81 9.27 -17.80
C SER A 29 -23.66 8.59 -16.43
N VAL A 30 -24.47 9.00 -15.46
CA VAL A 30 -24.49 8.38 -14.13
C VAL A 30 -24.93 6.92 -14.22
N GLU A 31 -25.85 6.60 -15.12
CA GLU A 31 -26.35 5.23 -15.34
C GLU A 31 -25.24 4.31 -15.85
N ALA A 32 -24.45 4.77 -16.82
CA ALA A 32 -23.32 3.99 -17.34
C ALA A 32 -22.24 3.75 -16.26
N LEU A 33 -22.03 4.74 -15.37
CA LEU A 33 -21.15 4.59 -14.21
C LEU A 33 -21.70 3.55 -13.23
N CYS A 34 -22.99 3.62 -12.90
CA CYS A 34 -23.67 2.68 -12.01
C CYS A 34 -23.60 1.24 -12.54
N GLU A 35 -23.87 1.05 -13.84
CA GLU A 35 -23.75 -0.25 -14.50
C GLU A 35 -22.32 -0.80 -14.41
N MET A 36 -21.31 0.04 -14.69
CA MET A 36 -19.92 -0.38 -14.67
C MET A 36 -19.41 -0.75 -13.27
N LEU A 37 -19.83 -0.02 -12.24
CA LEU A 37 -19.41 -0.23 -10.86
C LEU A 37 -20.37 -1.10 -10.04
N ASN A 38 -21.43 -1.63 -10.67
CA ASN A 38 -22.49 -2.40 -10.03
C ASN A 38 -23.09 -1.67 -8.80
N LEU A 39 -23.38 -0.39 -8.97
CA LEU A 39 -23.99 0.48 -7.96
C LEU A 39 -25.48 0.64 -8.21
N SER A 40 -26.25 0.86 -7.14
CA SER A 40 -27.63 1.33 -7.29
C SER A 40 -27.66 2.75 -7.87
N SER A 41 -28.77 3.12 -8.51
CA SER A 41 -28.92 4.46 -9.08
C SER A 41 -28.79 5.55 -8.00
N GLU A 42 -29.39 5.33 -6.83
CA GLU A 42 -29.33 6.24 -5.69
C GLU A 42 -27.91 6.41 -5.18
N GLN A 43 -27.16 5.30 -5.05
CA GLN A 43 -25.76 5.33 -4.62
C GLN A 43 -24.88 6.08 -5.62
N GLY A 44 -25.04 5.82 -6.91
CA GLY A 44 -24.28 6.51 -7.95
C GLY A 44 -24.55 8.01 -7.97
N HIS A 45 -25.80 8.42 -7.89
CA HIS A 45 -26.17 9.84 -7.82
C HIS A 45 -25.65 10.51 -6.55
N LEU A 46 -25.73 9.84 -5.40
CA LEU A 46 -25.19 10.34 -4.13
C LEU A 46 -23.68 10.54 -4.21
N LEU A 47 -22.94 9.56 -4.74
CA LEU A 47 -21.48 9.64 -4.91
C LEU A 47 -21.11 10.75 -5.91
N CYS A 48 -21.80 10.82 -7.06
CA CYS A 48 -21.51 11.85 -8.06
C CYS A 48 -21.75 13.26 -7.50
N LYS A 49 -22.83 13.47 -6.75
CA LYS A 49 -23.09 14.74 -6.06
C LYS A 49 -21.98 15.06 -5.06
N LYS A 50 -21.62 14.10 -4.21
CA LYS A 50 -20.57 14.29 -3.20
C LYS A 50 -19.21 14.66 -3.82
N PHE A 51 -18.82 13.96 -4.89
CA PHE A 51 -17.56 14.22 -5.58
C PHE A 51 -17.60 15.49 -6.44
N HIS A 52 -18.79 15.92 -6.86
CA HIS A 52 -18.99 17.23 -7.48
C HIS A 52 -18.79 18.37 -6.48
N ASP A 53 -19.38 18.25 -5.29
CA ASP A 53 -19.25 19.24 -4.21
C ASP A 53 -17.78 19.34 -3.72
N MET A 54 -17.02 18.24 -3.81
CA MET A 54 -15.57 18.20 -3.54
C MET A 54 -14.71 18.68 -4.73
N GLU A 55 -15.33 19.06 -5.84
CA GLU A 55 -14.66 19.47 -7.09
C GLU A 55 -13.71 18.43 -7.71
N ILE A 56 -13.91 17.14 -7.39
CA ILE A 56 -13.16 16.03 -7.99
C ILE A 56 -13.68 15.77 -9.41
N ILE A 57 -15.00 15.75 -9.56
CA ILE A 57 -15.70 15.61 -10.83
C ILE A 57 -16.64 16.78 -11.07
N GLU A 58 -17.12 16.92 -12.29
CA GLU A 58 -18.15 17.87 -12.68
C GLU A 58 -19.36 17.12 -13.24
N VAL A 59 -20.55 17.49 -12.77
CA VAL A 59 -21.82 16.92 -13.22
C VAL A 59 -22.56 18.00 -14.00
N VAL A 60 -22.56 17.90 -15.32
CA VAL A 60 -23.23 18.85 -16.21
C VAL A 60 -24.61 18.30 -16.57
N LYS A 61 -25.66 19.05 -16.27
CA LYS A 61 -27.03 18.68 -16.67
C LYS A 61 -27.26 19.07 -18.14
N CYS A 62 -27.55 18.08 -18.96
CA CYS A 62 -27.96 18.26 -20.35
C CYS A 62 -29.45 17.91 -20.53
N PRO A 63 -30.10 18.32 -21.63
CA PRO A 63 -31.50 17.96 -21.92
C PRO A 63 -31.78 16.45 -21.94
N PHE A 64 -30.76 15.64 -22.22
CA PHE A 64 -30.84 14.18 -22.31
C PHE A 64 -30.22 13.44 -21.12
N GLY A 65 -30.00 14.14 -19.99
CA GLY A 65 -29.44 13.56 -18.77
C GLY A 65 -28.17 14.26 -18.29
N ALA A 66 -27.64 13.80 -17.15
CA ALA A 66 -26.41 14.33 -16.58
C ALA A 66 -25.17 13.66 -17.22
N ARG A 67 -24.15 14.46 -17.52
CA ARG A 67 -22.85 14.02 -18.03
C ARG A 67 -21.76 14.29 -17.01
N LEU A 68 -20.85 13.33 -16.86
CA LEU A 68 -19.78 13.35 -15.88
C LEU A 68 -18.46 13.71 -16.55
N PHE A 69 -17.71 14.62 -15.94
CA PHE A 69 -16.38 15.02 -16.37
C PHE A 69 -15.42 14.98 -15.18
N ILE A 70 -14.13 14.73 -15.43
CA ILE A 70 -13.11 14.80 -14.39
C ILE A 70 -12.61 16.24 -14.30
N ARG A 71 -12.75 16.86 -13.11
CA ARG A 71 -12.33 18.25 -12.89
C ARG A 71 -10.93 18.31 -12.30
N ASN A 72 -10.74 17.76 -11.10
CA ASN A 72 -9.43 17.66 -10.47
C ASN A 72 -9.30 16.35 -9.69
N TYR A 73 -8.65 15.37 -10.29
CA TYR A 73 -8.44 14.05 -9.66
C TYR A 73 -7.49 14.10 -8.46
N LEU A 74 -6.64 15.13 -8.32
CA LEU A 74 -5.72 15.25 -7.18
C LEU A 74 -6.44 15.55 -5.88
N LYS A 75 -7.65 16.13 -5.93
CA LYS A 75 -8.46 16.39 -4.74
C LYS A 75 -8.87 15.12 -3.98
N ILE A 76 -8.76 13.95 -4.62
CA ILE A 76 -8.96 12.67 -3.93
C ILE A 76 -7.93 12.48 -2.80
N GLU A 77 -6.72 13.03 -2.96
CA GLU A 77 -5.65 12.95 -1.95
C GLU A 77 -5.97 13.73 -0.67
N GLU A 78 -6.92 14.68 -0.73
CA GLU A 78 -7.38 15.44 0.44
C GLU A 78 -8.41 14.66 1.28
N ILE A 79 -8.89 13.51 0.79
CA ILE A 79 -9.84 12.66 1.51
C ILE A 79 -9.07 11.86 2.58
N SER A 80 -9.42 12.10 3.85
CA SER A 80 -8.87 11.33 4.98
C SER A 80 -9.07 9.82 4.79
N ARG A 81 -7.97 9.06 4.94
CA ARG A 81 -7.99 7.59 4.95
C ARG A 81 -7.97 7.09 6.39
N ASP A 82 -8.86 6.16 6.71
CA ASP A 82 -8.95 5.57 8.05
C ASP A 82 -7.84 4.54 8.36
N LYS A 83 -7.08 4.09 7.34
CA LYS A 83 -6.08 3.00 7.44
C LYS A 83 -4.69 3.40 6.93
N ASP A 84 -4.22 4.60 7.19
CA ASP A 84 -2.79 4.84 7.07
C ASP A 84 -2.12 4.38 8.37
N THR A 85 -1.54 3.17 8.39
CA THR A 85 -0.33 2.99 9.22
C THR A 85 0.62 4.06 8.75
N SER A 86 0.83 5.08 9.58
CA SER A 86 1.66 6.22 9.24
C SER A 86 2.97 5.69 8.66
N ILE A 87 3.49 6.32 7.61
CA ILE A 87 4.82 6.01 7.07
C ILE A 87 5.85 5.95 8.21
N GLN A 88 5.64 6.71 9.28
CA GLN A 88 6.44 6.66 10.51
C GLN A 88 6.40 5.30 11.20
N GLU A 89 5.23 4.66 11.32
CA GLU A 89 5.10 3.33 11.93
C GLU A 89 5.78 2.24 11.08
N GLU A 90 5.71 2.34 9.75
CA GLU A 90 6.44 1.44 8.86
C GLU A 90 7.96 1.68 8.91
N ILE A 91 8.40 2.94 8.99
CA ILE A 91 9.81 3.29 9.21
C ILE A 91 10.29 2.73 10.54
N GLU A 92 9.53 2.86 11.62
CA GLU A 92 9.88 2.32 12.94
C GLU A 92 9.98 0.79 12.91
N LYS A 93 9.01 0.10 12.30
CA LYS A 93 9.07 -1.36 12.10
C LYS A 93 10.31 -1.77 11.29
N PHE A 94 10.61 -1.04 10.22
CA PHE A 94 11.78 -1.30 9.40
C PHE A 94 13.09 -1.09 10.17
N GLN A 95 13.22 0.01 10.92
CA GLN A 95 14.40 0.29 11.75
C GLN A 95 14.58 -0.75 12.85
N ASN A 96 13.50 -1.18 13.51
CA ASN A 96 13.56 -2.21 14.55
C ASN A 96 14.00 -3.56 13.97
N SER A 97 13.47 -3.96 12.81
CA SER A 97 13.93 -5.19 12.14
C SER A 97 15.43 -5.18 11.80
N ARG A 98 15.99 -4.01 11.44
CA ARG A 98 17.42 -3.82 11.15
C ARG A 98 18.27 -3.92 12.41
N LYS A 99 17.80 -3.41 13.56
CA LYS A 99 18.49 -3.51 14.85
C LYS A 99 18.55 -4.97 15.31
N ASP A 100 17.43 -5.68 15.25
CA ASP A 100 17.35 -7.10 15.63
C ASP A 100 18.26 -7.97 14.76
N PHE A 101 18.30 -7.69 13.45
CA PHE A 101 19.17 -8.39 12.53
C PHE A 101 20.66 -8.13 12.82
N LYS A 102 21.02 -6.87 13.14
CA LYS A 102 22.39 -6.51 13.50
C LYS A 102 22.84 -7.22 14.78
N GLN A 103 22.00 -7.24 15.81
CA GLN A 103 22.28 -7.93 17.07
C GLN A 103 22.47 -9.44 16.85
N LYS A 104 21.67 -10.07 15.99
CA LYS A 104 21.84 -11.49 15.63
C LYS A 104 23.15 -11.76 14.89
N ILE A 105 23.59 -10.85 14.03
CA ILE A 105 24.89 -10.98 13.35
C ILE A 105 26.03 -10.86 14.34
N GLU A 106 25.97 -9.88 15.25
CA GLU A 106 26.98 -9.66 16.27
C GLU A 106 27.09 -10.86 17.21
N SER A 107 25.98 -11.44 17.66
CA SER A 107 25.99 -12.65 18.50
C SER A 107 26.54 -13.86 17.76
N PHE A 108 26.20 -14.04 16.48
CA PHE A 108 26.70 -15.14 15.66
C PHE A 108 28.21 -15.02 15.40
N GLN A 109 28.72 -13.80 15.18
CA GLN A 109 30.16 -13.56 15.05
C GLN A 109 30.91 -13.82 16.36
N ALA A 110 30.36 -13.38 17.49
CA ALA A 110 30.94 -13.62 18.82
C ALA A 110 31.03 -15.12 19.13
N GLU A 111 29.93 -15.86 18.90
CA GLU A 111 29.89 -17.31 19.12
C GLU A 111 30.86 -18.06 18.19
N LYS A 112 30.98 -17.63 16.93
CA LYS A 112 31.92 -18.21 15.98
C LYS A 112 33.38 -17.97 16.41
N ALA A 113 33.71 -16.78 16.90
CA ALA A 113 35.05 -16.46 17.39
C ALA A 113 35.41 -17.27 18.65
N GLU A 114 34.45 -17.46 19.56
CA GLU A 114 34.64 -18.27 20.76
C GLU A 114 34.85 -19.75 20.40
N ARG A 115 34.02 -20.31 19.52
CA ARG A 115 34.20 -21.67 18.98
C ARG A 115 35.55 -21.86 18.29
N GLN A 116 36.04 -20.86 17.57
CA GLN A 116 37.37 -20.93 16.95
C GLN A 116 38.46 -21.02 18.02
N LYS A 117 38.41 -20.17 19.05
CA LYS A 117 39.38 -20.18 20.16
C LYS A 117 39.39 -21.53 20.89
N THR A 118 38.22 -22.10 21.17
CA THR A 118 38.13 -23.41 21.83
C THR A 118 38.66 -24.54 20.95
N MET A 119 38.34 -24.55 19.65
CA MET A 119 38.92 -25.51 18.70
C MET A 119 40.44 -25.41 18.61
N PHE A 120 41.00 -24.19 18.53
CA PHE A 120 42.44 -24.00 18.51
C PHE A 120 43.10 -24.50 19.80
N ALA A 121 42.51 -24.21 20.97
CA ALA A 121 43.01 -24.68 22.26
C ALA A 121 42.97 -26.22 22.40
N GLU A 122 41.93 -26.87 21.87
CA GLU A 122 41.83 -28.33 21.84
C GLU A 122 42.87 -28.96 20.90
N ILE A 123 43.08 -28.38 19.72
CA ILE A 123 44.09 -28.83 18.77
C ILE A 123 45.49 -28.70 19.39
N GLU A 124 45.78 -27.57 20.05
CA GLU A 124 47.07 -27.35 20.71
C GLU A 124 47.31 -28.33 21.86
N LYS A 125 46.28 -28.64 22.67
CA LYS A 125 46.35 -29.69 23.70
C LYS A 125 46.62 -31.08 23.11
N LYS A 126 45.95 -31.43 22.02
CA LYS A 126 46.15 -32.73 21.34
C LYS A 126 47.55 -32.83 20.72
N LEU A 127 48.05 -31.74 20.12
CA LEU A 127 49.42 -31.68 19.59
C LEU A 127 50.46 -31.83 20.71
N LYS A 128 50.30 -31.14 21.85
CA LYS A 128 51.22 -31.27 22.99
C LYS A 128 51.23 -32.68 23.59
N ARG A 129 50.08 -33.35 23.68
CA ARG A 129 49.99 -34.76 24.13
C ARG A 129 50.65 -35.75 23.16
N ASN A 130 50.62 -35.47 21.86
CA ASN A 130 51.23 -36.32 20.84
C ASN A 130 52.74 -36.05 20.63
N VAL A 131 53.31 -35.07 21.33
CA VAL A 131 54.73 -34.70 21.27
C VAL A 131 55.50 -35.16 22.53
N GLU A 132 54.84 -35.80 23.51
CA GLU A 132 55.54 -36.54 24.56
C GLU A 132 56.15 -37.82 23.97
N PRO A 133 57.49 -37.96 23.93
CA PRO A 133 58.12 -39.21 23.53
C PRO A 133 57.97 -40.26 24.64
N VAL A 134 57.94 -41.53 24.20
CA VAL A 134 58.00 -42.79 24.97
C VAL A 134 58.75 -42.67 26.30
#